data_AF-A0A4Q5A2I2-F1
#
_entry.id   AF-A0A4Q5A2I2-F1
#
_cell.length_a   1.000
_cell.length_b   1.000
_cell.length_c   1.000
_cell.angle_alpha   90.00
_cell.angle_beta   90.00
_cell.angle_gamma   90.00
#
_symmetry.space_group_name_H-M   'P 1'
#
loop_
_entity.id
_entity.type
_entity.pdbx_description
1 polymer ?
#
loop_
_entity_poly.entity_id
_entity_poly.type
_entity_poly.pdbx_seq_one_letter_code
_entity_poly.pdbx_strand_id
1 'polypeptide(L)'
;MSMRLLTADPSAIVIATIQSALDGVPVGYDMPPGNRKLFLTLGAGAQPTAATQRWTLTISAYSHDDAGVTDHTDAQQLWRLAAQAMLDHRLDWPLCDVAVQSGPMDNHDANLGVDYVYGALLLTVACI
;
A
#
# COMPACT_ATOMS: atom_id res chain seq x y z
N MET A 1 15.91 30.33 -1.98
CA MET A 1 15.26 29.78 -0.77
C MET A 1 14.40 28.61 -1.22
N SER A 2 14.71 27.38 -0.81
CA SER A 2 13.83 26.24 -1.06
C SER A 2 12.74 26.26 0.00
N MET A 3 11.49 26.53 -0.37
CA MET A 3 10.37 26.21 0.51
C MET A 3 10.41 24.71 0.77
N ARG A 4 10.76 24.31 2.00
CA ARG A 4 10.47 22.95 2.48
C ARG A 4 8.98 22.95 2.79
N LEU A 5 8.16 22.62 1.80
CA LEU A 5 6.75 22.31 2.04
C LEU A 5 6.74 21.06 2.94
N LEU A 6 6.08 21.16 4.09
CA LEU A 6 5.85 20.03 4.97
C LEU A 6 4.60 19.33 4.44
N THR A 7 4.79 18.40 3.54
CA THR A 7 3.71 17.54 3.04
C THR A 7 3.15 16.71 4.18
N ALA A 8 1.82 16.61 4.24
CA ALA A 8 1.16 15.73 5.20
C ALA A 8 1.64 14.29 4.97
N ASP A 9 2.05 13.59 6.03
CA ASP A 9 2.38 12.17 5.96
C ASP A 9 1.08 11.35 5.79
N PRO A 10 0.87 10.65 4.66
CA PRO A 10 -0.35 9.87 4.44
C PRO A 10 -0.34 8.50 5.15
N SER A 11 0.74 8.15 5.87
CA SER A 11 0.91 6.80 6.46
C SER A 11 -0.26 6.36 7.34
N ALA A 12 -0.73 7.25 8.22
CA ALA A 12 -1.81 6.97 9.16
C ALA A 12 -3.16 6.73 8.48
N ILE A 13 -3.50 7.52 7.45
CA ILE A 13 -4.77 7.33 6.73
C ILE A 13 -4.72 6.06 5.87
N VAL A 14 -3.59 5.81 5.20
CA VAL A 14 -3.41 4.61 4.36
C VAL A 14 -3.57 3.34 5.19
N ILE A 15 -2.88 3.24 6.33
CA ILE A 15 -2.97 2.03 7.15
C ILE A 15 -4.37 1.86 7.73
N ALA A 16 -5.01 2.94 8.20
CA ALA A 16 -6.36 2.88 8.76
C ALA A 16 -7.40 2.45 7.73
N THR A 17 -7.33 2.99 6.50
CA THR A 17 -8.23 2.64 5.39
C THR A 17 -8.06 1.19 4.95
N ILE A 18 -6.83 0.71 4.79
CA ILE A 18 -6.60 -0.68 4.36
C ILE A 18 -6.99 -1.65 5.47
N GLN A 19 -6.65 -1.34 6.72
CA GLN A 19 -6.94 -2.21 7.85
C GLN A 19 -8.44 -2.31 8.14
N SER A 20 -9.22 -1.25 7.92
CA SER A 20 -10.69 -1.31 8.07
C SER A 20 -11.37 -2.15 6.99
N ALA A 21 -10.78 -2.23 5.79
CA ALA A 21 -11.30 -3.03 4.69
C ALA A 21 -10.96 -4.53 4.80
N LEU A 22 -9.95 -4.88 5.59
CA LEU A 22 -9.41 -6.23 5.71
C LEU A 22 -9.43 -6.70 7.16
N ASP A 23 -10.63 -6.94 7.68
CA ASP A 23 -10.81 -7.41 9.06
C ASP A 23 -10.01 -8.70 9.32
N GLY A 24 -9.27 -8.71 10.43
CA GLY A 24 -8.41 -9.82 10.83
C GLY A 24 -7.12 -10.02 10.03
N VAL A 25 -6.80 -9.17 9.03
CA VAL A 25 -5.53 -9.26 8.29
C VAL A 25 -4.51 -8.29 8.89
N PRO A 26 -3.33 -8.76 9.33
CA PRO A 26 -2.24 -7.87 9.73
C PRO A 26 -1.76 -7.01 8.54
N VAL A 27 -1.74 -5.69 8.74
CA VAL A 27 -1.27 -4.70 7.77
C VAL A 27 -0.20 -3.83 8.43
N GLY A 28 0.91 -3.55 7.75
CA GLY A 28 1.97 -2.72 8.35
C GLY A 28 3.05 -2.26 7.38
N TYR A 29 3.75 -1.19 7.80
CA TYR A 29 4.97 -0.69 7.16
C TYR A 29 6.24 -1.41 7.62
N ASP A 30 6.18 -2.03 8.80
CA ASP A 30 7.08 -3.10 9.20
C ASP A 30 6.44 -4.44 8.81
N MET A 31 7.27 -5.43 8.47
CA MET A 31 6.79 -6.75 8.04
C MET A 31 5.85 -7.35 9.10
N PRO A 32 4.54 -7.52 8.81
CA PRO A 32 3.62 -8.06 9.79
C PRO A 32 3.90 -9.56 10.07
N PRO A 33 3.47 -10.06 11.25
CA PRO A 33 3.56 -11.47 11.57
C PRO A 33 2.54 -12.30 10.77
N GLY A 34 2.73 -13.62 10.76
CA GLY A 34 1.81 -14.59 10.15
C GLY A 34 2.04 -14.80 8.65
N ASN A 35 1.28 -15.75 8.10
CA ASN A 35 1.43 -16.20 6.71
C ASN A 35 0.46 -15.51 5.74
N ARG A 36 -0.59 -14.88 6.29
CA ARG A 36 -1.60 -14.10 5.57
C ARG A 36 -1.57 -12.65 6.06
N LYS A 37 -1.02 -11.73 5.26
CA LYS A 37 -0.69 -10.35 5.69
C LYS A 37 -0.47 -9.40 4.52
N LEU A 38 -0.52 -8.10 4.80
CA LEU A 38 -0.12 -7.04 3.87
C LEU A 38 1.08 -6.25 4.39
N PHE A 39 2.16 -6.26 3.63
CA PHE A 39 3.30 -5.37 3.84
C PHE A 39 3.19 -4.15 2.93
N LEU A 40 3.34 -2.97 3.50
CA LEU A 40 3.20 -1.69 2.81
C LEU A 40 4.54 -0.98 2.72
N THR A 41 4.80 -0.30 1.60
CA THR A 41 5.89 0.69 1.52
C THR A 41 5.38 1.99 0.92
N LEU A 42 5.90 3.12 1.41
CA LEU A 42 5.58 4.46 0.92
C LEU A 42 6.85 5.14 0.43
N GLY A 43 6.85 5.54 -0.84
CA GLY A 43 7.92 6.30 -1.46
C GLY A 43 7.44 7.69 -1.87
N ALA A 44 8.07 8.74 -1.34
CA ALA A 44 7.81 10.11 -1.76
C ALA A 44 8.32 10.34 -3.19
N GLY A 45 7.48 10.91 -4.05
CA GLY A 45 7.84 11.28 -5.42
C GLY A 45 8.74 12.51 -5.47
N ALA A 46 9.59 12.59 -6.50
CA ALA A 46 10.64 13.59 -6.64
C ALA A 46 10.16 15.02 -7.00
N GLN A 47 8.89 15.20 -7.39
CA GLN A 47 8.36 16.46 -7.91
C GLN A 47 7.18 16.96 -7.09
N PRO A 48 7.40 17.53 -5.89
CA PRO A 48 6.35 18.22 -5.16
C PRO A 48 5.95 19.52 -5.89
N THR A 49 4.68 19.86 -5.83
CA THR A 49 4.15 21.18 -6.21
C THR A 49 3.88 22.00 -4.95
N ALA A 50 3.56 23.29 -5.10
CA ALA A 50 3.17 24.14 -3.97
C ALA A 50 1.93 23.63 -3.21
N ALA A 51 1.06 22.84 -3.86
CA ALA A 51 -0.21 22.40 -3.30
C ALA A 51 -0.27 20.89 -3.00
N THR A 52 0.47 20.06 -3.74
CA THR A 52 0.40 18.60 -3.64
C THR A 52 1.76 17.94 -3.81
N GLN A 53 1.94 16.75 -3.24
CA GLN A 53 3.04 15.82 -3.49
C GLN A 53 2.49 14.45 -3.89
N ARG A 54 3.17 13.82 -4.85
CA ARG A 54 2.92 12.44 -5.25
C ARG A 54 3.65 11.45 -4.36
N TRP A 55 3.01 10.35 -4.03
CA TRP A 55 3.58 9.22 -3.30
C TRP A 55 3.25 7.92 -4.03
N THR A 56 4.17 6.97 -3.99
CA THR A 56 3.91 5.60 -4.44
C THR A 56 3.69 4.73 -3.21
N LEU A 57 2.49 4.17 -3.10
CA LEU A 57 2.15 3.14 -2.14
C LEU A 57 2.32 1.78 -2.82
N THR A 58 3.28 0.98 -2.36
CA THR A 58 3.38 -0.42 -2.78
C THR A 58 2.67 -1.29 -1.75
N ILE A 59 1.84 -2.21 -2.23
CA ILE A 59 1.12 -3.18 -1.41
C ILE A 59 1.62 -4.56 -1.80
N SER A 60 2.20 -5.28 -0.85
CA SER A 60 2.66 -6.66 -1.00
C SER A 60 1.76 -7.57 -0.16
N ALA A 61 0.97 -8.39 -0.83
CA ALA A 61 0.04 -9.34 -0.25
C ALA A 61 0.66 -10.74 -0.17
N TYR A 62 0.80 -11.23 1.05
CA TYR A 62 1.25 -12.58 1.35
C TYR A 62 0.05 -13.41 1.77
N SER A 63 -0.08 -14.58 1.19
CA SER A 63 -0.97 -15.63 1.67
C SER A 63 -0.33 -16.95 1.32
N HIS A 64 0.09 -17.70 2.33
CA HIS A 64 0.71 -19.01 2.15
C HIS A 64 0.33 -19.96 3.28
N ASP A 65 0.46 -21.26 3.04
CA ASP A 65 0.29 -22.27 4.08
C ASP A 65 1.54 -22.40 4.97
N ASP A 66 1.47 -23.30 5.95
CA ASP A 66 2.58 -23.59 6.86
C ASP A 66 3.78 -24.27 6.17
N ALA A 67 3.58 -24.82 4.98
CA ALA A 67 4.65 -25.36 4.13
C ALA A 67 5.31 -24.28 3.26
N GLY A 68 4.80 -23.04 3.29
CA GLY A 68 5.31 -21.91 2.51
C GLY A 68 4.78 -21.86 1.08
N VAL A 69 3.74 -22.65 0.74
CA VAL A 69 3.13 -22.62 -0.59
C VAL A 69 2.13 -21.48 -0.66
N THR A 70 2.32 -20.60 -1.64
CA THR A 70 1.50 -19.40 -1.82
C THR A 70 0.11 -19.71 -2.39
N ASP A 71 -0.93 -19.24 -1.71
CA ASP A 71 -2.27 -19.12 -2.27
C ASP A 71 -2.37 -17.81 -3.06
N HIS A 72 -2.03 -17.88 -4.35
CA HIS A 72 -2.08 -16.72 -5.25
C HIS A 72 -3.49 -16.14 -5.39
N THR A 73 -4.55 -16.95 -5.23
CA THR A 73 -5.92 -16.47 -5.38
C THR A 73 -6.30 -15.57 -4.22
N ASP A 74 -6.03 -16.02 -3.00
CA ASP A 74 -6.27 -15.20 -1.80
C ASP A 74 -5.35 -13.97 -1.76
N ALA A 75 -4.07 -14.12 -2.12
CA ALA A 75 -3.14 -12.98 -2.19
C ALA A 75 -3.60 -11.91 -3.20
N GLN A 76 -4.07 -12.31 -4.39
CA GLN A 76 -4.65 -11.38 -5.37
C GLN A 76 -5.92 -10.71 -4.85
N GLN A 77 -6.78 -11.46 -4.14
CA GLN A 77 -8.00 -10.91 -3.55
C GLN A 77 -7.67 -9.88 -2.46
N LEU A 78 -6.72 -10.18 -1.57
CA LEU A 78 -6.24 -9.25 -0.54
C LEU A 78 -5.73 -7.95 -1.16
N TRP A 79 -4.91 -8.05 -2.21
CA TRP A 79 -4.41 -6.87 -2.92
C TRP A 79 -5.55 -6.04 -3.53
N ARG A 80 -6.51 -6.70 -4.21
CA ARG A 80 -7.66 -6.01 -4.83
C ARG A 80 -8.54 -5.31 -3.81
N LEU A 81 -8.80 -5.93 -2.66
CA LEU A 81 -9.60 -5.34 -1.59
C LEU A 81 -8.90 -4.11 -0.99
N ALA A 82 -7.59 -4.19 -0.73
CA ALA A 82 -6.81 -3.05 -0.26
C ALA A 82 -6.78 -1.91 -1.28
N ALA A 83 -6.58 -2.24 -2.57
CA ALA A 83 -6.59 -1.25 -3.64
C ALA A 83 -7.95 -0.58 -3.78
N GLN A 84 -9.03 -1.36 -3.75
CA GLN A 84 -10.40 -0.84 -3.83
C GLN A 84 -10.70 0.09 -2.65
N ALA A 85 -10.34 -0.29 -1.42
CA ALA A 85 -10.54 0.56 -0.25
C ALA A 85 -9.85 1.93 -0.40
N MET A 86 -8.61 1.94 -0.89
CA MET A 86 -7.89 3.19 -1.14
C MET A 86 -8.54 4.04 -2.25
N LEU A 87 -9.09 3.40 -3.28
CA LEU A 87 -9.82 4.10 -4.36
C LEU A 87 -11.15 4.68 -3.86
N ASP A 88 -11.86 3.97 -2.99
CA ASP A 88 -13.13 4.43 -2.39
C ASP A 88 -12.92 5.63 -1.47
N HIS A 89 -11.77 5.71 -0.80
CA HIS A 89 -11.37 6.77 0.12
C HIS A 89 -10.41 7.80 -0.51
N ARG A 90 -10.32 7.86 -1.85
CA ARG A 90 -9.28 8.61 -2.56
C ARG A 90 -9.28 10.12 -2.35
N LEU A 91 -10.37 10.68 -1.81
CA LEU A 91 -10.56 12.10 -1.55
C LEU A 91 -10.58 12.44 -0.05
N ASP A 92 -10.32 11.45 0.81
CA ASP A 92 -10.28 11.69 2.25
C ASP A 92 -9.01 12.45 2.61
N TRP A 93 -9.18 13.64 3.20
CA TRP A 93 -8.05 14.49 3.56
C TRP A 93 -7.03 13.75 4.44
N PRO A 94 -5.72 13.79 4.12
CA PRO A 94 -5.04 14.69 3.17
C PRO A 94 -4.90 14.18 1.73
N LEU A 95 -5.55 13.08 1.36
CA LEU A 95 -5.56 12.57 -0.01
C LEU A 95 -6.37 13.50 -0.91
N CYS A 96 -5.77 13.89 -2.03
CA CYS A 96 -6.43 14.60 -3.12
C CYS A 96 -6.85 13.66 -4.24
N ASP A 97 -6.12 12.56 -4.43
CA ASP A 97 -6.45 11.51 -5.39
C ASP A 97 -5.67 10.22 -5.09
N VAL A 98 -6.20 9.10 -5.58
CA VAL A 98 -5.56 7.78 -5.58
C VAL A 98 -5.84 7.11 -6.92
N ALA A 99 -4.79 6.60 -7.56
CA ALA A 99 -4.89 5.90 -8.83
C ALA A 99 -4.03 4.63 -8.85
N VAL A 100 -4.46 3.60 -9.58
CA VAL A 100 -3.65 2.38 -9.76
C VAL A 100 -2.47 2.69 -10.69
N GLN A 101 -1.25 2.35 -10.26
CA GLN A 101 -0.04 2.41 -11.10
C GLN A 101 0.31 1.06 -11.71
N SER A 102 0.16 -0.02 -10.95
CA SER A 102 0.50 -1.38 -11.38
C SER A 102 -0.17 -2.44 -10.51
N GLY A 103 -0.17 -3.68 -10.98
CA GLY A 103 -0.62 -4.85 -10.21
C GLY A 103 -2.09 -5.24 -10.44
N PRO A 104 -2.50 -6.40 -9.89
CA PRO A 104 -1.68 -7.33 -9.11
C PRO A 104 -0.72 -8.15 -10.01
N MET A 105 0.51 -8.37 -9.54
CA MET A 105 1.56 -9.16 -10.21
C MET A 105 2.23 -10.10 -9.21
N ASP A 106 2.60 -11.30 -9.63
CA ASP A 106 3.35 -12.24 -8.78
C ASP A 106 4.83 -11.83 -8.66
N ASN A 107 5.42 -12.08 -7.50
CA ASN A 107 6.83 -11.85 -7.21
C ASN A 107 7.33 -12.80 -6.12
N HIS A 108 8.64 -12.87 -5.93
CA HIS A 108 9.29 -13.74 -4.93
C HIS A 108 10.02 -12.92 -3.88
N ASP A 109 9.75 -13.15 -2.60
CA ASP A 109 10.52 -12.56 -1.49
C ASP A 109 11.68 -13.49 -1.16
N ALA A 110 12.88 -13.13 -1.62
CA ALA A 110 14.08 -13.93 -1.39
C ALA A 110 14.49 -14.05 0.09
N ASN A 111 14.07 -13.12 0.95
CA ASN A 111 14.40 -13.17 2.38
C ASN A 111 13.49 -14.16 3.11
N LEU A 112 12.22 -14.24 2.71
CA LEU A 112 11.23 -15.14 3.29
C LEU A 112 11.13 -16.48 2.57
N GLY A 113 11.64 -16.58 1.34
CA GLY A 113 11.58 -17.77 0.50
C GLY A 113 10.17 -18.11 0.01
N VAL A 114 9.27 -17.12 -0.06
CA VAL A 114 7.86 -17.31 -0.44
C VAL A 114 7.46 -16.38 -1.58
N ASP A 115 6.52 -16.83 -2.39
CA ASP A 115 5.91 -15.99 -3.43
C ASP A 115 4.82 -15.10 -2.82
N TYR A 116 4.62 -13.94 -3.41
CA TYR A 116 3.63 -12.96 -2.99
C TYR A 116 3.07 -12.19 -4.18
N VAL A 117 1.95 -11.53 -3.98
CA VAL A 117 1.33 -10.67 -4.99
C VAL A 117 1.60 -9.22 -4.63
N TYR A 118 2.00 -8.40 -5.60
CA TYR A 118 2.23 -6.99 -5.36
C TYR A 118 1.67 -6.08 -6.44
N GLY A 119 1.56 -4.81 -6.10
CA GLY A 119 1.18 -3.74 -7.01
C GLY A 119 1.34 -2.39 -6.33
N ALA A 120 1.14 -1.32 -7.09
CA ALA A 120 1.37 0.02 -6.62
C ALA A 120 0.19 0.95 -6.93
N LEU A 121 -0.06 1.88 -6.01
CA LEU A 121 -0.99 2.99 -6.16
C LEU A 121 -0.21 4.31 -6.12
N LEU A 122 -0.61 5.26 -6.96
CA LEU A 122 -0.20 6.65 -6.91
C LEU A 122 -1.14 7.38 -5.96
N LEU A 123 -0.60 7.93 -4.89
CA LEU A 123 -1.32 8.85 -4.01
C LEU A 123 -0.93 10.27 -4.39
N THR A 124 -1.91 11.16 -4.52
CA THR A 124 -1.69 12.60 -4.56
C THR A 124 -2.12 13.16 -3.21
N VAL A 125 -1.20 13.77 -2.48
CA VAL A 125 -1.40 14.22 -1.09
C VAL A 125 -1.22 15.72 -1.02
N ALA A 126 -2.07 16.41 -0.26
CA ALA A 126 -1.96 17.84 -0.07
C ALA A 126 -0.69 18.26 0.70
N CYS A 127 -0.10 19.39 0.31
CA CYS A 127 0.95 20.08 1.05
C CYS A 127 0.32 21.00 2.11
N ILE A 128 0.99 21.13 3.27
CA ILE A 128 0.61 22.06 4.35
C ILE A 128 1.62 23.22 4.41
#